data_AF-N2BFK7-F1
#
_entry.id   AF-N2BFK7-F1
#
_cell.length_a   1.000
_cell.length_b   1.000
_cell.length_c   1.000
_cell.angle_alpha   90.00
_cell.angle_beta   90.00
_cell.angle_gamma   90.00
#
_symmetry.space_group_name_H-M   'P 1'
#
loop_
_entity.id
_entity.type
_entity.pdbx_description
1 polymer ?
#
loop_
_entity_poly.entity_id
_entity_poly.type
_entity_poly.pdbx_seq_one_letter_code
_entity_poly.pdbx_strand_id
1 'polypeptide(L)'
;METENNNTKAKHKKLIYIIIFAGILYGLHYKAYAWTEADQRKYEERLQQGQAQSLEMAKELAKIQADSLREQEQIKLESKKRAESPLMNSSQKDFTSSLVINKNEKANNTSKNIGNAKPAHQNVKMPNYNLNKKEGESLTKEEVEMLQNAYRLQNLKALQLDFFTKNYDDSSNTLNVLKPKEHTIKIRTRYAMTSTIIMESKIVGYILGDSIGFEVKELPHMENALSIRPKLIGIDTNLTIFTQDKRIYNLYVFSTDYKSKNPPNLIVNIQTPYTKEEKEQLELEKKKAIELDRKTHLTIGNGIDSLKIKREDIDTRYIQKTKKKYAFLFAEQVFSDKQFTYFKYDKEKMPEMPAVWVVVDKKDSPIASRIIGDYLVAETTADNFTIRIGDAYVCVRKKK
;
A
#
# COMPACT_ATOMS: atom_id res chain seq x y z
N MET A 1 -68.12 -13.31 17.59
CA MET A 1 -66.99 -13.70 18.46
C MET A 1 -66.22 -14.92 17.95
N GLU A 2 -66.74 -15.75 17.05
CA GLU A 2 -66.01 -16.94 16.55
C GLU A 2 -64.99 -16.66 15.44
N THR A 3 -65.07 -15.53 14.75
CA THR A 3 -64.19 -15.19 13.62
C THR A 3 -62.84 -14.61 14.04
N GLU A 4 -62.74 -13.94 15.20
CA GLU A 4 -61.46 -13.41 15.70
C GLU A 4 -60.54 -14.49 16.29
N ASN A 5 -61.12 -15.56 16.84
CA ASN A 5 -60.34 -16.61 17.52
C ASN A 5 -59.63 -17.56 16.53
N ASN A 6 -60.13 -17.67 15.29
CA ASN A 6 -59.48 -18.47 14.25
C ASN A 6 -58.28 -17.74 13.61
N ASN A 7 -58.30 -16.41 13.57
CA ASN A 7 -57.23 -15.62 12.97
C ASN A 7 -55.98 -15.54 13.88
N THR A 8 -56.16 -15.51 15.20
CA THR A 8 -55.06 -15.60 16.18
C THR A 8 -54.43 -16.99 16.21
N LYS A 9 -55.24 -18.07 16.11
CA LYS A 9 -54.74 -19.45 16.00
C LYS A 9 -53.93 -19.68 14.72
N ALA A 10 -54.36 -19.10 13.60
CA ALA A 10 -53.63 -19.18 12.32
C ALA A 10 -52.30 -18.41 12.35
N LYS A 11 -52.26 -17.23 13.00
CA LYS A 11 -51.02 -16.46 13.19
C LYS A 11 -50.02 -17.18 14.09
N HIS A 12 -50.47 -17.81 15.17
CA HIS A 12 -49.59 -18.60 16.03
C HIS A 12 -49.01 -19.84 15.32
N LYS A 13 -49.81 -20.55 14.50
CA LYS A 13 -49.29 -21.66 13.68
C LYS A 13 -48.23 -21.21 12.66
N LYS A 14 -48.41 -20.06 12.01
CA LYS A 14 -47.40 -19.49 11.10
C LYS A 14 -46.12 -19.08 11.82
N LEU A 15 -46.24 -18.48 13.02
CA LEU A 15 -45.07 -18.09 13.81
C LEU A 15 -44.25 -19.31 14.27
N ILE A 16 -44.92 -20.39 14.69
CA ILE A 16 -44.27 -21.65 15.07
C ILE A 16 -43.55 -22.28 13.88
N TYR A 17 -44.17 -22.29 12.69
CA TYR A 17 -43.52 -22.80 11.47
C TYR A 17 -42.28 -21.99 11.08
N ILE A 18 -42.31 -20.66 11.24
CA ILE A 18 -41.16 -19.79 10.94
C ILE A 18 -40.03 -20.04 11.92
N ILE A 19 -40.32 -20.25 13.21
CA ILE A 19 -39.29 -20.55 14.23
C ILE A 19 -38.66 -21.92 13.98
N ILE A 20 -39.46 -22.94 13.62
CA ILE A 20 -38.94 -24.28 13.26
C ILE A 20 -38.08 -24.21 12.00
N PHE A 21 -38.53 -23.47 10.97
CA PHE A 21 -37.79 -23.31 9.74
C PHE A 21 -36.49 -22.53 9.93
N ALA A 22 -36.50 -21.49 10.78
CA ALA A 22 -35.30 -20.76 11.18
C ALA A 22 -34.33 -21.65 11.98
N GLY A 23 -34.84 -22.53 12.86
CA GLY A 23 -34.03 -23.51 13.58
C GLY A 23 -33.37 -24.55 12.67
N ILE A 24 -34.10 -25.01 11.63
CA ILE A 24 -33.57 -25.95 10.63
C ILE A 24 -32.54 -25.26 9.72
N LEU A 25 -32.77 -24.01 9.31
CA LEU A 25 -31.80 -23.21 8.54
C LEU A 25 -30.55 -22.91 9.36
N TYR A 26 -30.71 -22.60 10.65
CA TYR A 26 -29.58 -22.38 11.57
C TYR A 26 -28.78 -23.67 11.80
N GLY A 27 -29.47 -24.82 11.92
CA GLY A 27 -28.84 -26.14 12.00
C GLY A 27 -28.13 -26.59 10.71
N LEU A 28 -28.63 -26.18 9.54
CA LEU A 28 -27.97 -26.45 8.25
C LEU A 28 -26.77 -25.52 7.99
N HIS A 29 -26.78 -24.30 8.53
CA HIS A 29 -25.64 -23.38 8.46
C HIS A 29 -24.49 -23.78 9.40
N TYR A 30 -24.76 -24.62 10.42
CA TYR A 30 -23.80 -25.15 11.39
C TYR A 30 -23.41 -26.61 11.14
N LYS A 31 -23.30 -27.04 9.88
CA LYS A 31 -22.38 -28.15 9.57
C LYS A 31 -20.95 -27.61 9.51
N ALA A 32 -20.36 -27.45 10.70
CA ALA A 32 -18.92 -27.38 10.84
C ALA A 32 -18.33 -28.61 10.14
N TYR A 33 -17.45 -28.39 9.16
CA TYR A 33 -16.60 -29.43 8.60
C TYR A 33 -15.76 -29.99 9.75
N ALA A 34 -16.25 -31.03 10.40
CA ALA A 34 -15.47 -31.78 11.38
C ALA A 34 -14.37 -32.50 10.59
N TRP A 35 -13.13 -32.05 10.76
CA TRP A 35 -11.94 -32.70 10.23
C TRP A 35 -11.98 -34.19 10.58
N THR A 36 -12.10 -35.04 9.57
CA THR A 36 -12.05 -36.49 9.78
C THR A 36 -10.60 -36.99 9.77
N GLU A 37 -10.31 -38.13 10.40
CA GLU A 37 -8.96 -38.74 10.33
C GLU A 37 -8.50 -39.01 8.89
N ALA A 38 -9.44 -39.24 7.97
CA ALA A 38 -9.13 -39.38 6.54
C ALA A 38 -8.66 -38.06 5.91
N ASP A 39 -9.21 -36.93 6.35
CA ASP A 39 -8.76 -35.59 5.94
C ASP A 39 -7.39 -35.25 6.54
N GLN A 40 -7.10 -35.69 7.78
CA GLN A 40 -5.78 -35.58 8.40
C GLN A 40 -4.71 -36.31 7.59
N ARG A 41 -4.96 -37.59 7.24
CA ARG A 41 -4.01 -38.38 6.44
C ARG A 41 -3.80 -37.78 5.05
N LYS A 42 -4.87 -37.32 4.40
CA LYS A 42 -4.80 -36.68 3.06
C LYS A 42 -4.12 -35.30 3.10
N TYR A 43 -4.12 -34.64 4.25
CA TYR A 43 -3.38 -33.41 4.49
C TYR A 43 -1.90 -33.71 4.73
N GLU A 44 -1.58 -34.70 5.56
CA GLU A 44 -0.21 -35.16 5.82
C GLU A 44 0.46 -35.74 4.56
N GLU A 45 -0.26 -36.50 3.74
CA GLU A 45 0.22 -36.97 2.43
C GLU A 45 0.53 -35.80 1.48
N ARG A 46 -0.31 -34.76 1.46
CA ARG A 46 -0.05 -33.55 0.64
C ARG A 46 1.12 -32.74 1.18
N LEU A 47 1.31 -32.70 2.50
CA LEU A 47 2.48 -32.08 3.14
C LEU A 47 3.76 -32.86 2.81
N GLN A 48 3.72 -34.19 2.89
CA GLN A 48 4.85 -35.05 2.52
C GLN A 48 5.15 -34.99 1.02
N GLN A 49 4.12 -34.96 0.16
CA GLN A 49 4.29 -34.76 -1.29
C GLN A 49 4.83 -33.36 -1.61
N GLY A 50 4.34 -32.31 -0.93
CA GLY A 50 4.86 -30.95 -1.09
C GLY A 50 6.31 -30.83 -0.61
N GLN A 51 6.66 -31.48 0.50
CA GLN A 51 8.04 -31.57 1.00
C GLN A 51 8.92 -32.38 0.03
N ALA A 52 8.43 -33.50 -0.50
CA ALA A 52 9.14 -34.31 -1.48
C ALA A 52 9.37 -33.56 -2.80
N GLN A 53 8.36 -32.86 -3.32
CA GLN A 53 8.48 -32.00 -4.50
C GLN A 53 9.45 -30.83 -4.26
N SER A 54 9.43 -30.23 -3.07
CA SER A 54 10.40 -29.18 -2.72
C SER A 54 11.83 -29.72 -2.63
N LEU A 55 12.00 -30.95 -2.14
CA LEU A 55 13.30 -31.62 -2.05
C LEU A 55 13.81 -32.02 -3.44
N GLU A 56 12.93 -32.47 -4.32
CA GLU A 56 13.24 -32.83 -5.70
C GLU A 56 13.60 -31.58 -6.52
N MET A 57 12.83 -30.50 -6.38
CA MET A 57 13.16 -29.19 -6.96
C MET A 57 14.49 -28.64 -6.42
N ALA A 58 14.77 -28.81 -5.12
CA ALA A 58 16.06 -28.42 -4.54
C ALA A 58 17.23 -29.27 -5.10
N LYS A 59 17.01 -30.57 -5.34
CA LYS A 59 18.00 -31.45 -5.98
C LYS A 59 18.24 -31.07 -7.44
N GLU A 60 17.20 -30.73 -8.20
CA GLU A 60 17.34 -30.22 -9.56
C GLU A 60 18.09 -28.89 -9.60
N LEU A 61 17.74 -27.94 -8.73
CA LEU A 61 18.44 -26.66 -8.64
C LEU A 61 19.92 -26.84 -8.26
N ALA A 62 20.22 -27.75 -7.34
CA ALA A 62 21.60 -28.09 -6.98
C ALA A 62 22.36 -28.72 -8.15
N LYS A 63 21.69 -29.57 -8.96
CA LYS A 63 22.26 -30.18 -10.16
C LYS A 63 22.56 -29.12 -11.24
N ILE A 64 21.60 -28.22 -11.51
CA ILE A 64 21.77 -27.11 -12.46
C ILE A 64 22.93 -26.20 -12.03
N GLN A 65 23.04 -25.90 -10.74
CA GLN A 65 24.15 -25.12 -10.22
C GLN A 65 25.49 -25.85 -10.34
N ALA A 66 25.55 -27.14 -10.04
CA ALA A 66 26.77 -27.94 -10.18
C ALA A 66 27.24 -28.05 -11.65
N ASP A 67 26.30 -28.25 -12.59
CA ASP A 67 26.61 -28.33 -14.01
C ASP A 67 27.07 -26.97 -14.56
N SER A 68 26.45 -25.87 -14.12
CA SER A 68 26.91 -24.51 -14.47
C SER A 68 28.34 -24.20 -13.97
N LEU A 69 28.72 -24.75 -12.81
CA LEU A 69 30.06 -24.61 -12.24
C LEU A 69 31.09 -25.42 -13.03
N ARG A 70 30.74 -26.65 -13.45
CA ARG A 70 31.58 -27.49 -14.32
C ARG A 70 31.82 -26.84 -15.68
N GLU A 71 30.79 -26.26 -16.30
CA GLU A 71 30.93 -25.52 -17.56
C GLU A 71 31.88 -24.32 -17.39
N GLN A 72 31.77 -23.57 -16.31
CA GLN A 72 32.68 -22.46 -16.02
C GLN A 72 34.12 -22.90 -15.78
N GLU A 73 34.34 -24.05 -15.15
CA GLU A 73 35.68 -24.62 -14.97
C GLU A 73 36.28 -25.11 -16.28
N GLN A 74 35.47 -25.73 -17.16
CA GLN A 74 35.90 -26.13 -18.50
C GLN A 74 36.28 -24.92 -19.35
N ILE A 75 35.47 -23.86 -19.34
CA ILE A 75 35.78 -22.59 -20.04
C ILE A 75 37.08 -21.97 -19.51
N LYS A 76 37.31 -22.01 -18.20
CA LYS A 76 38.58 -21.55 -17.59
C LYS A 76 39.76 -22.41 -18.01
N LEU A 77 39.62 -23.73 -18.01
CA LEU A 77 40.66 -24.66 -18.45
C LEU A 77 40.99 -24.48 -19.94
N GLU A 78 39.99 -24.30 -20.79
CA GLU A 78 40.18 -24.00 -22.21
C GLU A 78 40.87 -22.64 -22.42
N SER A 79 40.46 -21.61 -21.68
CA SER A 79 41.12 -20.30 -21.74
C SER A 79 42.58 -20.36 -21.32
N LYS A 80 42.91 -21.23 -20.35
CA LYS A 80 44.27 -21.45 -19.85
C LYS A 80 45.11 -22.26 -20.85
N LYS A 81 44.54 -23.30 -21.45
CA LYS A 81 45.17 -24.06 -22.56
C LYS A 81 45.46 -23.18 -23.77
N ARG A 82 44.58 -22.21 -24.06
CA ARG A 82 44.76 -21.22 -25.15
C ARG A 82 45.84 -20.17 -24.84
N ALA A 83 46.13 -19.94 -23.56
CA ALA A 83 47.20 -19.04 -23.11
C ALA A 83 48.57 -19.74 -23.00
N GLU A 84 48.61 -21.08 -22.93
CA GLU A 84 49.82 -21.87 -22.73
C GLU A 84 50.39 -22.51 -24.02
N SER A 85 49.77 -22.30 -25.19
CA SER A 85 50.32 -22.78 -26.47
C SER A 85 51.55 -21.97 -26.93
N PRO A 86 52.72 -22.60 -27.20
CA PRO A 86 53.91 -21.88 -27.65
C PRO A 86 53.99 -21.83 -29.19
N LEU A 87 53.89 -20.64 -29.78
CA LEU A 87 54.41 -20.38 -31.12
C LEU A 87 54.80 -18.90 -31.30
N MET A 88 55.97 -18.72 -31.90
CA MET A 88 56.81 -17.54 -31.99
C MET A 88 56.35 -16.46 -32.99
N ASN A 89 56.53 -15.20 -32.57
CA ASN A 89 57.29 -14.08 -33.19
C ASN A 89 57.02 -13.57 -34.63
N SER A 90 57.29 -12.26 -34.80
CA SER A 90 57.57 -11.46 -36.02
C SER A 90 56.47 -10.40 -36.29
N SER A 91 56.71 -9.10 -36.43
CA SER A 91 57.92 -8.29 -36.60
C SER A 91 57.62 -6.81 -36.31
N GLN A 92 58.67 -6.07 -35.92
CA GLN A 92 58.98 -4.68 -36.33
C GLN A 92 57.99 -3.55 -35.94
N LYS A 93 58.42 -2.36 -35.55
CA LYS A 93 59.71 -1.71 -35.22
C LYS A 93 59.32 -0.25 -34.88
N ASP A 94 60.28 0.50 -34.34
CA ASP A 94 60.41 1.95 -34.54
C ASP A 94 59.44 2.88 -33.77
N PHE A 95 59.83 4.01 -33.18
CA PHE A 95 61.06 4.82 -33.16
C PHE A 95 61.00 5.75 -31.92
N THR A 96 62.17 6.04 -31.32
CA THR A 96 62.70 7.33 -30.76
C THR A 96 61.73 8.34 -30.11
N SER A 97 62.03 9.12 -29.08
CA SER A 97 63.24 9.72 -28.47
C SER A 97 62.70 10.42 -27.19
N SER A 98 63.43 10.73 -26.13
CA SER A 98 64.57 11.63 -26.09
C SER A 98 65.21 11.61 -24.68
N LEU A 99 66.51 11.95 -24.67
CA LEU A 99 67.39 12.09 -23.51
C LEU A 99 66.93 13.18 -22.53
N VAL A 100 67.35 13.09 -21.25
CA VAL A 100 68.40 13.93 -20.62
C VAL A 100 68.66 13.44 -19.16
N ILE A 101 69.89 13.69 -18.69
CA ILE A 101 70.69 13.08 -17.62
C ILE A 101 70.68 13.90 -16.29
N ASN A 102 70.89 13.20 -15.15
CA ASN A 102 71.34 13.63 -13.79
C ASN A 102 70.39 14.52 -12.95
N LYS A 103 70.38 14.54 -11.61
CA LYS A 103 71.39 14.29 -10.55
C LYS A 103 70.67 13.99 -9.21
N ASN A 104 71.37 13.39 -8.24
CA ASN A 104 70.96 13.13 -6.85
C ASN A 104 70.36 14.36 -6.11
N GLU A 105 69.33 14.15 -5.29
CA GLU A 105 69.21 14.70 -3.92
C GLU A 105 68.03 14.08 -3.14
N LYS A 106 68.22 13.88 -1.83
CA LYS A 106 67.19 13.46 -0.87
C LYS A 106 66.32 14.66 -0.48
N ALA A 107 65.00 14.50 -0.46
CA ALA A 107 64.12 15.21 0.47
C ALA A 107 62.77 14.48 0.63
N ASN A 108 62.34 14.37 1.88
CA ASN A 108 61.07 13.80 2.33
C ASN A 108 59.87 14.63 1.85
N ASN A 109 58.77 13.97 1.47
CA ASN A 109 57.46 14.08 2.14
C ASN A 109 56.28 13.69 1.21
N THR A 110 55.51 12.71 1.70
CA THR A 110 54.06 12.55 1.58
C THR A 110 53.33 13.08 0.33
N SER A 111 52.90 12.15 -0.52
CA SER A 111 51.66 12.26 -1.28
C SER A 111 51.13 10.84 -1.58
N LYS A 112 49.93 10.56 -1.05
CA LYS A 112 49.18 9.32 -1.28
C LYS A 112 48.75 9.28 -2.74
N ASN A 113 49.35 8.36 -3.50
CA ASN A 113 48.89 8.05 -4.85
C ASN A 113 47.82 6.95 -4.77
N ILE A 114 46.64 7.26 -5.30
CA ILE A 114 45.47 6.39 -5.43
C ILE A 114 45.80 5.37 -6.52
N GLY A 115 46.15 4.15 -6.10
CA GLY A 115 46.26 2.99 -6.97
C GLY A 115 44.93 2.27 -7.05
N ASN A 116 44.34 2.22 -8.25
CA ASN A 116 43.22 1.36 -8.60
C ASN A 116 43.53 -0.11 -8.27
N ALA A 117 43.07 -0.58 -7.11
CA ALA A 117 43.06 -1.99 -6.78
C ALA A 117 41.82 -2.64 -7.40
N LYS A 118 42.01 -3.45 -8.44
CA LYS A 118 41.01 -4.41 -8.90
C LYS A 118 40.63 -5.31 -7.70
N PRO A 119 39.34 -5.52 -7.38
CA PRO A 119 38.99 -6.41 -6.29
C PRO A 119 39.38 -7.84 -6.67
N ALA A 120 40.29 -8.42 -5.90
CA ALA A 120 40.65 -9.82 -6.01
C ALA A 120 39.39 -10.67 -5.73
N HIS A 121 38.95 -11.44 -6.72
CA HIS A 121 38.04 -12.55 -6.50
C HIS A 121 38.77 -13.60 -5.63
N GLN A 122 38.70 -13.46 -4.32
CA GLN A 122 39.04 -14.55 -3.41
C GLN A 122 37.98 -15.63 -3.59
N ASN A 123 38.35 -16.72 -4.27
CA ASN A 123 37.61 -17.98 -4.20
C ASN A 123 37.56 -18.40 -2.73
N VAL A 124 36.42 -18.19 -2.08
CA VAL A 124 36.20 -18.66 -0.72
C VAL A 124 36.14 -20.18 -0.78
N LYS A 125 37.20 -20.84 -0.29
CA LYS A 125 37.20 -22.29 -0.09
C LYS A 125 36.12 -22.64 0.93
N MET A 126 35.28 -23.62 0.60
CA MET A 126 34.29 -24.19 1.52
C MET A 126 34.99 -24.63 2.82
N PRO A 127 34.37 -24.44 4.00
CA PRO A 127 34.85 -25.05 5.23
C PRO A 127 34.86 -26.57 5.04
N ASN A 128 36.00 -27.19 5.34
CA ASN A 128 36.16 -28.63 5.19
C ASN A 128 35.43 -29.31 6.35
N TYR A 129 34.20 -29.77 6.13
CA TYR A 129 33.48 -30.59 7.10
C TYR A 129 33.98 -32.02 6.97
N ASN A 130 34.74 -32.46 7.97
CA ASN A 130 35.26 -33.82 8.01
C ASN A 130 34.14 -34.77 8.43
N LEU A 131 33.28 -35.10 7.47
CA LEU A 131 32.32 -36.20 7.61
C LEU A 131 33.13 -37.49 7.49
N ASN A 132 33.54 -38.05 8.63
CA ASN A 132 34.18 -39.37 8.68
C ASN A 132 33.17 -40.43 8.24
N LYS A 133 32.98 -40.63 6.93
CA LYS A 133 32.15 -41.71 6.36
C LYS A 133 32.90 -42.41 5.24
N LYS A 134 32.74 -43.73 5.21
CA LYS A 134 33.26 -44.58 4.13
C LYS A 134 32.45 -44.29 2.85
N GLU A 135 33.09 -44.41 1.69
CA GLU A 135 32.47 -44.16 0.38
C GLU A 135 31.14 -44.92 0.24
N GLY A 136 30.03 -44.19 0.08
CA GLY A 136 28.70 -44.76 -0.23
C GLY A 136 27.56 -44.51 0.78
N GLU A 137 27.83 -43.95 1.97
CA GLU A 137 26.75 -43.63 2.93
C GLU A 137 26.01 -42.32 2.59
N SER A 138 24.67 -42.39 2.45
CA SER A 138 23.82 -41.21 2.28
C SER A 138 23.75 -40.38 3.56
N LEU A 139 23.81 -39.05 3.43
CA LEU A 139 23.65 -38.10 4.53
C LEU A 139 22.29 -38.30 5.23
N THR A 140 22.30 -38.32 6.56
CA THR A 140 21.06 -38.33 7.34
C THR A 140 20.32 -37.00 7.16
N LYS A 141 18.99 -36.97 7.34
CA LYS A 141 18.19 -35.75 7.16
C LYS A 141 18.70 -34.58 8.01
N GLU A 142 19.13 -34.85 9.24
CA GLU A 142 19.68 -33.86 10.17
C GLU A 142 21.05 -33.33 9.73
N GLU A 143 21.92 -34.18 9.19
CA GLU A 143 23.21 -33.75 8.61
C GLU A 143 22.99 -32.89 7.36
N VAL A 144 22.05 -33.26 6.48
CA VAL A 144 21.68 -32.44 5.31
C VAL A 144 21.14 -31.09 5.75
N GLU A 145 20.29 -31.05 6.77
CA GLU A 145 19.70 -29.83 7.30
C GLU A 145 20.75 -28.92 7.96
N MET A 146 21.68 -29.48 8.74
CA MET A 146 22.82 -28.73 9.27
C MET A 146 23.72 -28.18 8.17
N LEU A 147 23.97 -28.95 7.11
CA LEU A 147 24.81 -28.54 5.98
C LEU A 147 24.12 -27.46 5.14
N GLN A 148 22.80 -27.56 4.94
CA GLN A 148 21.98 -26.52 4.33
C GLN A 148 21.96 -25.24 5.18
N ASN A 149 21.82 -25.37 6.50
CA ASN A 149 21.85 -24.23 7.42
C ASN A 149 23.23 -23.56 7.44
N ALA A 150 24.32 -24.33 7.44
CA ALA A 150 25.68 -23.81 7.35
C ALA A 150 25.94 -23.11 6.00
N TYR A 151 25.47 -23.70 4.89
CA TYR A 151 25.53 -23.10 3.55
C TYR A 151 24.73 -21.79 3.50
N ARG A 152 23.53 -21.76 4.09
CA ARG A 152 22.69 -20.56 4.21
C ARG A 152 23.35 -19.48 5.06
N LEU A 153 24.03 -19.83 6.15
CA LEU A 153 24.73 -18.90 7.05
C LEU A 153 26.00 -18.32 6.42
N GLN A 154 26.78 -19.09 5.65
CA GLN A 154 27.92 -18.54 4.91
C GLN A 154 27.46 -17.69 3.72
N ASN A 155 26.40 -18.12 3.03
CA ASN A 155 25.78 -17.31 1.98
C ASN A 155 25.10 -16.07 2.57
N LEU A 156 24.65 -16.07 3.84
CA LEU A 156 24.10 -14.88 4.49
C LEU A 156 25.10 -13.72 4.49
N LYS A 157 26.38 -13.99 4.78
CA LYS A 157 27.43 -12.96 4.72
C LYS A 157 27.61 -12.42 3.30
N ALA A 158 27.51 -13.28 2.28
CA ALA A 158 27.57 -12.87 0.88
C ALA A 158 26.30 -12.09 0.44
N LEU A 159 25.11 -12.50 0.91
CA LEU A 159 23.83 -11.84 0.68
C LEU A 159 23.81 -10.44 1.28
N GLN A 160 24.41 -10.29 2.47
CA GLN A 160 24.44 -9.07 3.24
C GLN A 160 25.55 -8.11 2.77
N LEU A 161 26.64 -8.63 2.19
CA LEU A 161 27.83 -7.85 1.89
C LEU A 161 27.53 -6.57 1.12
N ASP A 162 26.62 -6.63 0.14
CA ASP A 162 26.20 -5.47 -0.65
C ASP A 162 25.70 -4.30 0.22
N PHE A 163 24.94 -4.59 1.28
CA PHE A 163 24.35 -3.59 2.18
C PHE A 163 25.30 -3.11 3.28
N PHE A 164 26.29 -3.93 3.67
CA PHE A 164 27.20 -3.61 4.78
C PHE A 164 28.60 -3.17 4.32
N THR A 165 28.82 -2.92 3.03
CA THR A 165 30.09 -2.33 2.59
C THR A 165 30.24 -0.91 3.10
N LYS A 166 31.47 -0.50 3.44
CA LYS A 166 31.77 0.87 3.92
C LYS A 166 31.39 1.99 2.94
N ASN A 167 31.25 1.67 1.65
CA ASN A 167 30.90 2.62 0.60
C ASN A 167 29.43 2.47 0.16
N TYR A 168 28.64 1.70 0.91
CA TYR A 168 27.22 1.59 0.67
C TYR A 168 26.54 2.90 1.04
N ASP A 169 25.84 3.48 0.08
CA ASP A 169 24.99 4.64 0.30
C ASP A 169 23.58 4.13 0.64
N ASP A 170 23.08 4.43 1.84
CA ASP A 170 21.75 4.02 2.29
C ASP A 170 20.64 4.53 1.35
N SER A 171 20.89 5.64 0.64
CA SER A 171 19.96 6.19 -0.34
C SER A 171 19.97 5.46 -1.69
N SER A 172 20.94 4.60 -1.95
CA SER A 172 21.11 3.87 -3.23
C SER A 172 19.96 2.90 -3.56
N ASN A 173 19.19 2.49 -2.56
CA ASN A 173 17.97 1.68 -2.74
C ASN A 173 16.75 2.51 -3.16
N THR A 174 16.83 3.84 -3.12
CA THR A 174 15.73 4.73 -3.46
C THR A 174 15.88 5.19 -4.91
N LEU A 175 14.91 4.86 -5.74
CA LEU A 175 14.82 5.33 -7.12
C LEU A 175 13.80 6.46 -7.22
N ASN A 176 14.27 7.67 -7.47
CA ASN A 176 13.41 8.81 -7.79
C ASN A 176 13.33 8.97 -9.30
N VAL A 177 12.13 8.81 -9.87
CA VAL A 177 11.88 8.93 -11.31
C VAL A 177 11.16 10.24 -11.58
N LEU A 178 11.81 11.11 -12.36
CA LEU A 178 11.29 12.39 -12.84
C LEU A 178 11.24 12.37 -14.38
N LYS A 179 10.38 11.52 -14.94
CA LYS A 179 10.28 11.31 -16.40
C LYS A 179 8.86 11.58 -16.91
N PRO A 180 8.68 11.92 -18.19
CA PRO A 180 7.35 11.97 -18.80
C PRO A 180 6.67 10.61 -18.74
N LYS A 181 5.32 10.60 -18.66
CA LYS A 181 4.49 9.39 -18.53
C LYS A 181 4.72 8.32 -19.61
N GLU A 182 5.21 8.72 -20.78
CA GLU A 182 5.40 7.84 -21.94
C GLU A 182 6.63 6.94 -21.85
N HIS A 183 7.53 7.19 -20.89
CA HIS A 183 8.76 6.42 -20.77
C HIS A 183 8.56 5.15 -19.95
N THR A 184 9.05 4.01 -20.44
CA THR A 184 9.13 2.79 -19.64
C THR A 184 10.09 2.97 -18.47
N ILE A 185 9.57 2.77 -17.26
CA ILE A 185 10.35 2.88 -16.02
C ILE A 185 10.93 1.51 -15.68
N LYS A 186 12.26 1.41 -15.57
CA LYS A 186 12.93 0.16 -15.24
C LYS A 186 13.12 0.06 -13.73
N ILE A 187 12.58 -0.98 -13.12
CA ILE A 187 12.71 -1.27 -11.68
C ILE A 187 13.53 -2.54 -11.50
N ARG A 188 14.64 -2.42 -10.79
CA ARG A 188 15.42 -3.58 -10.34
C ARG A 188 14.86 -4.06 -9.01
N THR A 189 14.39 -5.29 -8.97
CA THR A 189 14.01 -5.99 -7.74
C THR A 189 15.04 -7.06 -7.41
N ARG A 190 15.03 -7.56 -6.17
CA ARG A 190 15.89 -8.68 -5.76
C ARG A 190 15.02 -9.80 -5.20
N TYR A 191 15.39 -11.04 -5.52
CA TYR A 191 14.69 -12.22 -5.06
C TYR A 191 14.40 -12.17 -3.55
N ALA A 192 13.16 -12.50 -3.20
CA ALA A 192 12.64 -12.52 -1.83
C ALA A 192 12.66 -11.17 -1.08
N MET A 193 13.02 -10.06 -1.75
CA MET A 193 12.91 -8.71 -1.21
C MET A 193 11.68 -8.01 -1.79
N THR A 194 11.08 -7.11 -1.01
CA THR A 194 9.92 -6.33 -1.48
C THR A 194 10.38 -4.93 -1.88
N SER A 195 9.94 -4.49 -3.05
CA SER A 195 10.10 -3.13 -3.52
C SER A 195 8.77 -2.41 -3.42
N THR A 196 8.75 -1.21 -2.86
CA THR A 196 7.56 -0.37 -2.73
C THR A 196 7.60 0.71 -3.81
N ILE A 197 6.59 0.73 -4.66
CA ILE A 197 6.36 1.75 -5.68
C ILE A 197 5.38 2.76 -5.10
N ILE A 198 5.77 4.03 -5.08
CA ILE A 198 4.99 5.15 -4.56
C ILE A 198 4.72 6.12 -5.71
N MET A 199 3.43 6.39 -5.93
CA MET A 199 2.93 7.28 -6.97
C MET A 199 2.52 8.63 -6.36
N GLU A 200 2.51 9.67 -7.19
CA GLU A 200 2.01 11.00 -6.80
C GLU A 200 0.48 11.00 -6.56
N SER A 201 -0.24 10.13 -7.25
CA SER A 201 -1.71 10.05 -7.26
C SER A 201 -2.17 8.68 -6.78
N LYS A 202 -3.41 8.61 -6.27
CA LYS A 202 -4.04 7.36 -5.81
C LYS A 202 -4.08 6.34 -6.95
N ILE A 203 -3.78 5.09 -6.63
CA ILE A 203 -3.84 3.96 -7.56
C ILE A 203 -5.27 3.44 -7.58
N VAL A 204 -5.82 3.33 -8.79
CA VAL A 204 -7.17 2.80 -9.04
C VAL A 204 -7.10 1.31 -9.41
N GLY A 205 -6.00 0.89 -10.00
CA GLY A 205 -5.75 -0.51 -10.32
C GLY A 205 -4.40 -0.73 -10.98
N TYR A 206 -4.08 -1.99 -11.22
CA TYR A 206 -2.85 -2.41 -11.89
C TYR A 206 -3.07 -3.68 -12.71
N ILE A 207 -2.19 -3.90 -13.69
CA ILE A 207 -2.12 -5.12 -14.49
C ILE A 207 -0.69 -5.63 -14.42
N LEU A 208 -0.53 -6.86 -13.94
CA LEU A 208 0.75 -7.56 -13.87
C LEU A 208 0.80 -8.64 -14.97
N GLY A 209 1.91 -8.70 -15.70
CA GLY A 209 2.10 -9.73 -16.74
C GLY A 209 2.32 -11.13 -16.17
N ASP A 210 3.32 -11.30 -15.29
CA ASP A 210 3.69 -12.59 -14.69
C ASP A 210 3.35 -12.63 -13.21
N SER A 211 2.18 -13.22 -12.89
CA SER A 211 1.71 -13.42 -11.51
C SER A 211 2.32 -14.65 -10.81
N ILE A 212 3.01 -15.52 -11.55
CA ILE A 212 3.69 -16.69 -11.00
C ILE A 212 5.01 -16.23 -10.42
N GLY A 213 5.82 -15.57 -11.24
CA GLY A 213 7.14 -15.05 -10.87
C GLY A 213 7.11 -13.80 -10.00
N PHE A 214 6.08 -12.97 -10.09
CA PHE A 214 5.94 -11.76 -9.28
C PHE A 214 4.64 -11.75 -8.47
N GLU A 215 4.70 -11.12 -7.30
CA GLU A 215 3.55 -10.86 -6.45
C GLU A 215 3.42 -9.36 -6.25
N VAL A 216 2.24 -8.82 -6.51
CA VAL A 216 1.91 -7.42 -6.24
C VAL A 216 0.83 -7.35 -5.17
N LYS A 217 1.02 -6.47 -4.19
CA LYS A 217 0.06 -6.24 -3.11
C LYS A 217 -0.13 -4.74 -2.88
N GLU A 218 -1.37 -4.33 -2.75
CA GLU A 218 -1.75 -3.00 -2.28
C GLU A 218 -1.44 -2.86 -0.79
N LEU A 219 -0.97 -1.67 -0.40
CA LEU A 219 -0.62 -1.40 0.99
C LEU A 219 -1.84 -0.86 1.75
N PRO A 220 -2.19 -1.45 2.91
CA PRO A 220 -3.25 -0.91 3.74
C PRO A 220 -2.85 0.49 4.23
N HIS A 221 -3.77 1.44 4.13
CA HIS A 221 -3.57 2.86 4.51
C HIS A 221 -2.66 3.69 3.58
N MET A 222 -2.17 3.14 2.47
CA MET A 222 -1.42 3.88 1.45
C MET A 222 -1.97 3.59 0.06
N GLU A 223 -3.02 4.31 -0.33
CA GLU A 223 -3.73 4.08 -1.59
C GLU A 223 -2.93 4.49 -2.84
N ASN A 224 -1.83 5.21 -2.69
CA ASN A 224 -0.93 5.62 -3.76
C ASN A 224 0.32 4.71 -3.88
N ALA A 225 0.35 3.57 -3.17
CA ALA A 225 1.51 2.71 -3.14
C ALA A 225 1.19 1.23 -3.41
N LEU A 226 2.11 0.57 -4.11
CA LEU A 226 2.07 -0.86 -4.39
C LEU A 226 3.38 -1.50 -3.93
N SER A 227 3.28 -2.68 -3.34
CA SER A 227 4.43 -3.52 -3.05
C SER A 227 4.56 -4.59 -4.13
N ILE A 228 5.77 -4.79 -4.64
CA ILE A 228 6.11 -5.84 -5.59
C ILE A 228 7.23 -6.72 -5.05
N ARG A 229 7.03 -8.03 -5.11
CA ARG A 229 7.98 -9.04 -4.62
C ARG A 229 8.21 -10.11 -5.68
N PRO A 230 9.45 -10.29 -6.17
CA PRO A 230 9.79 -11.41 -7.03
C PRO A 230 9.92 -12.72 -6.23
N LYS A 231 9.40 -13.80 -6.80
CA LYS A 231 9.45 -15.17 -6.30
C LYS A 231 10.53 -16.03 -6.95
N LEU A 232 11.16 -15.56 -8.03
CA LEU A 232 12.26 -16.25 -8.70
C LEU A 232 13.38 -15.26 -9.04
N ILE A 233 14.57 -15.79 -9.34
CA ILE A 233 15.75 -15.03 -9.75
C ILE A 233 15.82 -15.01 -11.29
N GLY A 234 16.21 -13.88 -11.89
CA GLY A 234 16.50 -13.81 -13.32
C GLY A 234 15.27 -13.75 -14.23
N ILE A 235 14.11 -13.46 -13.65
CA ILE A 235 12.83 -13.28 -14.37
C ILE A 235 12.52 -11.80 -14.55
N ASP A 236 11.73 -11.49 -15.57
CA ASP A 236 11.24 -10.14 -15.86
C ASP A 236 9.75 -10.12 -16.22
N THR A 237 9.13 -8.97 -16.05
CA THR A 237 7.71 -8.76 -16.33
C THR A 237 7.41 -7.29 -16.57
N ASN A 238 6.22 -7.02 -17.11
CA ASN A 238 5.64 -5.70 -17.18
C ASN A 238 4.59 -5.50 -16.07
N LEU A 239 4.57 -4.30 -15.51
CA LEU A 239 3.55 -3.84 -14.57
C LEU A 239 2.96 -2.54 -15.10
N THR A 240 1.65 -2.52 -15.32
CA THR A 240 0.93 -1.31 -15.71
C THR A 240 0.11 -0.81 -14.55
N ILE A 241 0.24 0.47 -14.19
CA ILE A 241 -0.48 1.10 -13.06
C ILE A 241 -1.40 2.19 -13.59
N PHE A 242 -2.64 2.20 -13.09
CA PHE A 242 -3.66 3.21 -13.38
C PHE A 242 -3.89 4.07 -12.15
N THR A 243 -3.86 5.38 -12.32
CA THR A 243 -4.04 6.34 -11.22
C THR A 243 -5.34 7.14 -11.37
N GLN A 244 -5.79 7.76 -10.29
CA GLN A 244 -7.06 8.49 -10.22
C GLN A 244 -7.10 9.72 -11.14
N ASP A 245 -5.94 10.31 -11.42
CA ASP A 245 -5.72 11.37 -12.41
C ASP A 245 -5.68 10.86 -13.86
N LYS A 246 -6.14 9.62 -14.11
CA LYS A 246 -6.27 8.98 -15.43
C LYS A 246 -4.95 8.81 -16.16
N ARG A 247 -3.84 8.73 -15.43
CA ARG A 247 -2.53 8.40 -16.01
C ARG A 247 -2.28 6.90 -15.99
N ILE A 248 -1.49 6.48 -16.96
CA ILE A 248 -1.09 5.10 -17.17
C ILE A 248 0.43 5.06 -17.13
N TYR A 249 0.97 4.23 -16.25
CA TYR A 249 2.40 4.03 -16.11
C TYR A 249 2.76 2.61 -16.52
N ASN A 250 3.74 2.46 -17.41
CA ASN A 250 4.26 1.16 -17.80
C ASN A 250 5.66 0.98 -17.21
N LEU A 251 5.80 -0.05 -16.38
CA LEU A 251 7.00 -0.36 -15.66
C LEU A 251 7.54 -1.70 -16.14
N TYR A 252 8.84 -1.73 -16.44
CA TYR A 252 9.58 -2.95 -16.69
C TYR A 252 10.27 -3.38 -15.39
N VAL A 253 9.85 -4.51 -14.83
CA VAL A 253 10.30 -5.02 -13.55
C VAL A 253 11.09 -6.30 -13.76
N PHE A 254 12.27 -6.40 -13.16
CA PHE A 254 13.10 -7.59 -13.27
C PHE A 254 13.73 -7.97 -11.94
N SER A 255 13.95 -9.27 -11.72
CA SER A 255 14.48 -9.83 -10.48
C SER A 255 15.95 -10.21 -10.63
N THR A 256 16.78 -9.68 -9.72
CA THR A 256 18.21 -9.98 -9.67
C THR A 256 18.60 -10.78 -8.44
N ASP A 257 19.78 -11.41 -8.52
CA ASP A 257 20.41 -12.11 -7.40
C ASP A 257 21.32 -11.18 -6.58
N TYR A 258 21.85 -11.68 -5.45
CA TYR A 258 22.87 -11.01 -4.64
C TYR A 258 24.21 -10.79 -5.35
N LYS A 259 24.43 -11.45 -6.48
CA LYS A 259 25.61 -11.24 -7.32
C LYS A 259 25.47 -10.01 -8.23
N SER A 260 24.32 -9.33 -8.24
CA SER A 260 24.12 -8.12 -9.01
C SER A 260 25.09 -7.03 -8.56
N LYS A 261 25.76 -6.37 -9.51
CA LYS A 261 26.66 -5.25 -9.24
C LYS A 261 25.96 -4.07 -8.57
N ASN A 262 24.67 -3.92 -8.82
CA ASN A 262 23.90 -2.78 -8.34
C ASN A 262 22.81 -3.26 -7.37
N PRO A 263 22.56 -2.52 -6.29
CA PRO A 263 21.53 -2.86 -5.31
C PRO A 263 20.12 -2.82 -5.92
N PRO A 264 19.16 -3.54 -5.34
CA PRO A 264 17.76 -3.45 -5.72
C PRO A 264 17.16 -2.10 -5.38
N ASN A 265 16.13 -1.69 -6.12
CA ASN A 265 15.33 -0.53 -5.79
C ASN A 265 14.26 -0.93 -4.77
N LEU A 266 14.47 -0.64 -3.48
CA LEU A 266 13.50 -0.97 -2.42
C LEU A 266 12.38 0.07 -2.33
N ILE A 267 12.68 1.34 -2.63
CA ILE A 267 11.70 2.42 -2.67
C ILE A 267 11.78 3.03 -4.07
N VAL A 268 10.65 3.12 -4.75
CA VAL A 268 10.55 3.70 -6.10
C VAL A 268 9.53 4.83 -6.06
N ASN A 269 9.99 6.07 -6.06
CA ASN A 269 9.14 7.25 -6.11
C ASN A 269 8.99 7.68 -7.57
N ILE A 270 7.76 7.64 -8.09
CA ILE A 270 7.46 8.03 -9.46
C ILE A 270 6.73 9.36 -9.44
N GLN A 271 7.43 10.40 -9.90
CA GLN A 271 6.92 11.76 -10.03
C GLN A 271 6.97 12.14 -11.51
N THR A 272 5.82 12.43 -12.10
CA THR A 272 5.77 12.76 -13.53
C THR A 272 5.17 14.16 -13.71
N PRO A 273 5.93 15.10 -14.28
CA PRO A 273 5.47 16.48 -14.38
C PRO A 273 4.21 16.55 -15.25
N TYR A 274 3.21 17.30 -14.78
CA TYR A 274 2.00 17.56 -15.55
C TYR A 274 2.26 18.48 -16.73
N THR A 275 1.72 18.11 -17.88
CA THR A 275 1.64 19.00 -19.03
C THR A 275 0.66 20.15 -18.71
N LYS A 276 0.76 21.26 -19.47
CA LYS A 276 -0.13 22.41 -19.26
C LYS A 276 -1.61 22.01 -19.44
N GLU A 277 -1.90 21.25 -20.48
CA GLU A 277 -3.24 20.75 -20.79
C GLU A 277 -3.82 19.87 -19.67
N GLU A 278 -3.02 18.97 -19.10
CA GLU A 278 -3.45 18.13 -17.98
C GLU A 278 -3.79 18.97 -16.74
N LYS A 279 -3.00 20.02 -16.45
CA LYS A 279 -3.29 20.94 -15.34
C LYS A 279 -4.61 21.66 -15.54
N GLU A 280 -4.84 22.19 -16.74
CA GLU A 280 -6.09 22.91 -17.07
C GLU A 280 -7.32 22.01 -16.96
N GLN A 281 -7.23 20.76 -17.43
CA GLN A 281 -8.31 19.77 -17.31
C GLN A 281 -8.59 19.44 -15.84
N LEU A 282 -7.55 19.20 -15.04
CA LEU A 282 -7.70 18.90 -13.61
C LEU A 282 -8.33 20.07 -12.85
N GLU A 283 -7.94 21.31 -13.17
CA GLU A 283 -8.56 22.51 -12.59
C GLU A 283 -10.02 22.64 -13.01
N LEU A 284 -10.35 22.36 -14.27
CA LEU A 284 -11.72 22.39 -14.76
C LEU A 284 -12.59 21.32 -14.08
N GLU A 285 -12.09 20.09 -13.93
CA GLU A 285 -12.78 19.02 -13.21
C GLU A 285 -13.00 19.37 -11.73
N LYS A 286 -11.99 19.95 -11.07
CA LYS A 286 -12.13 20.45 -9.69
C LYS A 286 -13.20 21.54 -9.59
N LYS A 287 -13.20 22.50 -10.52
CA LYS A 287 -14.21 23.58 -10.57
C LYS A 287 -15.62 23.00 -10.76
N LYS A 288 -15.79 22.05 -11.69
CA LYS A 288 -17.07 21.35 -11.92
C LYS A 288 -17.53 20.57 -10.70
N ALA A 289 -16.62 19.87 -10.02
CA ALA A 289 -16.94 19.12 -8.80
C ALA A 289 -17.38 20.04 -7.67
N ILE A 290 -16.70 21.17 -7.47
CA ILE A 290 -17.07 22.20 -6.48
C ILE A 290 -18.42 22.82 -6.83
N GLU A 291 -18.67 23.12 -8.11
CA GLU A 291 -19.95 23.67 -8.56
C GLU A 291 -21.10 22.69 -8.33
N LEU A 292 -20.91 21.42 -8.66
CA LEU A 292 -21.88 20.35 -8.43
C LEU A 292 -22.12 20.12 -6.93
N ASP A 293 -21.07 20.13 -6.11
CA ASP A 293 -21.18 20.06 -4.64
C ASP A 293 -21.98 21.25 -4.10
N ARG A 294 -21.70 22.48 -4.55
CA ARG A 294 -22.47 23.68 -4.16
C ARG A 294 -23.93 23.64 -4.59
N LYS A 295 -24.23 22.99 -5.73
CA LYS A 295 -25.59 22.83 -6.26
C LYS A 295 -26.39 21.77 -5.49
N THR A 296 -25.73 20.71 -5.04
CA THR A 296 -26.38 19.57 -4.38
C THR A 296 -26.40 19.70 -2.85
N HIS A 297 -25.36 20.29 -2.28
CA HIS A 297 -25.15 20.41 -0.85
C HIS A 297 -25.00 21.88 -0.44
N LEU A 298 -25.45 22.17 0.78
CA LEU A 298 -25.15 23.36 1.54
C LEU A 298 -24.13 22.97 2.61
N THR A 299 -22.94 23.55 2.58
CA THR A 299 -21.94 23.36 3.62
C THR A 299 -22.05 24.48 4.63
N ILE A 300 -22.13 24.11 5.91
CA ILE A 300 -22.22 25.02 7.05
C ILE A 300 -21.00 24.84 7.94
N GLY A 301 -20.52 25.93 8.54
CA GLY A 301 -19.35 25.91 9.40
C GLY A 301 -18.04 25.94 8.61
N ASN A 302 -16.94 25.95 9.34
CA ASN A 302 -15.59 26.08 8.80
C ASN A 302 -14.70 24.95 9.31
N GLY A 303 -13.79 24.45 8.46
CA GLY A 303 -12.79 23.46 8.86
C GLY A 303 -13.39 22.11 9.25
N ILE A 304 -12.90 21.54 10.35
CA ILE A 304 -13.22 20.19 10.84
C ILE A 304 -14.68 20.09 11.29
N ASP A 305 -15.26 21.19 11.78
CA ASP A 305 -16.65 21.24 12.24
C ASP A 305 -17.65 21.54 11.10
N SER A 306 -17.24 21.37 9.83
CA SER A 306 -18.14 21.62 8.71
C SER A 306 -19.17 20.50 8.54
N LEU A 307 -20.43 20.89 8.30
CA LEU A 307 -21.54 19.97 8.06
C LEU A 307 -22.09 20.16 6.65
N LYS A 308 -22.22 19.06 5.90
CA LYS A 308 -22.82 19.04 4.56
C LYS A 308 -24.28 18.61 4.62
N ILE A 309 -25.17 19.45 4.12
CA ILE A 309 -26.61 19.23 4.12
C ILE A 309 -27.09 19.16 2.68
N LYS A 310 -27.90 18.15 2.34
CA LYS A 310 -28.49 18.03 1.00
C LYS A 310 -29.53 19.13 0.80
N ARG A 311 -29.43 19.90 -0.28
CA ARG A 311 -30.37 20.99 -0.55
C ARG A 311 -31.81 20.52 -0.76
N GLU A 312 -31.97 19.31 -1.29
CA GLU A 312 -33.28 18.68 -1.53
C GLU A 312 -34.04 18.40 -0.23
N ASP A 313 -33.32 18.21 0.87
CA ASP A 313 -33.90 17.91 2.18
C ASP A 313 -34.24 19.17 2.99
N ILE A 314 -33.81 20.35 2.51
CA ILE A 314 -33.99 21.63 3.21
C ILE A 314 -35.46 22.07 3.15
N ASP A 315 -36.08 22.13 4.32
CA ASP A 315 -37.41 22.71 4.52
C ASP A 315 -37.28 24.07 5.23
N THR A 316 -37.58 25.16 4.51
CA THR A 316 -37.49 26.55 5.01
C THR A 316 -38.81 27.09 5.55
N ARG A 317 -39.84 26.25 5.67
CA ARG A 317 -41.21 26.68 6.04
C ARG A 317 -41.37 26.97 7.54
N TYR A 318 -40.43 27.68 8.14
CA TYR A 318 -40.51 28.11 9.54
C TYR A 318 -40.84 29.60 9.63
N ILE A 319 -41.79 29.94 10.51
CA ILE A 319 -42.24 31.29 10.77
C ILE A 319 -41.87 31.63 12.21
N GLN A 320 -41.27 32.80 12.40
CA GLN A 320 -40.88 33.28 13.71
C GLN A 320 -41.88 34.35 14.18
N LYS A 321 -42.27 34.32 15.47
CA LYS A 321 -43.15 35.30 16.10
C LYS A 321 -42.63 35.69 17.48
N THR A 322 -42.67 36.97 17.79
CA THR A 322 -42.30 37.50 19.11
C THR A 322 -42.99 38.83 19.42
N LYS A 323 -42.83 39.32 20.65
CA LYS A 323 -43.20 40.68 21.07
C LYS A 323 -42.19 41.67 20.48
N LYS A 324 -42.63 42.87 20.07
CA LYS A 324 -41.78 43.89 19.43
C LYS A 324 -40.44 44.14 20.13
N LYS A 325 -40.42 44.15 21.47
CA LYS A 325 -39.20 44.36 22.28
C LYS A 325 -38.13 43.26 22.15
N TYR A 326 -38.49 42.07 21.66
CA TYR A 326 -37.58 40.91 21.52
C TYR A 326 -37.26 40.58 20.06
N ALA A 327 -37.57 41.48 19.12
CA ALA A 327 -37.31 41.26 17.71
C ALA A 327 -35.81 41.06 17.37
N PHE A 328 -34.90 41.54 18.22
CA PHE A 328 -33.46 41.31 18.07
C PHE A 328 -33.06 39.83 18.13
N LEU A 329 -33.92 38.95 18.66
CA LEU A 329 -33.67 37.52 18.82
C LEU A 329 -34.07 36.68 17.58
N PHE A 330 -34.60 37.31 16.53
CA PHE A 330 -34.93 36.59 15.30
C PHE A 330 -33.67 35.96 14.67
N ALA A 331 -33.77 34.68 14.34
CA ALA A 331 -32.76 34.04 13.49
C ALA A 331 -32.86 34.62 12.08
N GLU A 332 -31.73 34.82 11.41
CA GLU A 332 -31.69 35.29 10.02
C GLU A 332 -32.34 34.27 9.08
N GLN A 333 -32.14 33.00 9.39
CA GLN A 333 -32.67 31.88 8.61
C GLN A 333 -33.01 30.72 9.55
N VAL A 334 -34.12 30.05 9.27
CA VAL A 334 -34.49 28.80 9.93
C VAL A 334 -34.87 27.77 8.87
N PHE A 335 -34.27 26.59 8.95
CA PHE A 335 -34.64 25.46 8.10
C PHE A 335 -34.32 24.13 8.77
N SER A 336 -34.77 23.03 8.19
CA SER A 336 -34.47 21.67 8.67
C SER A 336 -34.12 20.73 7.53
N ASP A 337 -33.33 19.68 7.79
CA ASP A 337 -32.87 18.69 6.78
C ASP A 337 -33.42 17.28 7.04
N LYS A 338 -34.65 17.19 7.54
CA LYS A 338 -35.35 15.99 8.03
C LYS A 338 -34.80 15.40 9.34
N GLN A 339 -33.53 15.60 9.66
CA GLN A 339 -32.92 15.11 10.90
C GLN A 339 -32.80 16.22 11.95
N PHE A 340 -32.31 17.38 11.55
CA PHE A 340 -31.99 18.49 12.44
C PHE A 340 -32.64 19.79 11.99
N THR A 341 -32.74 20.76 12.92
CA THR A 341 -33.21 22.11 12.64
C THR A 341 -32.11 23.10 12.91
N TYR A 342 -31.91 24.02 11.96
CA TYR A 342 -30.81 24.96 11.91
C TYR A 342 -31.35 26.37 12.08
N PHE A 343 -30.79 27.11 13.03
CA PHE A 343 -31.10 28.51 13.29
C PHE A 343 -29.84 29.34 13.06
N LYS A 344 -29.86 30.21 12.06
CA LYS A 344 -28.72 31.05 11.70
C LYS A 344 -28.72 32.34 12.52
N TYR A 345 -27.62 32.62 13.19
CA TYR A 345 -27.37 33.83 13.95
C TYR A 345 -26.04 34.44 13.56
N ASP A 346 -26.04 35.75 13.30
CA ASP A 346 -24.81 36.50 13.08
C ASP A 346 -24.07 36.66 14.42
N LYS A 347 -22.92 35.99 14.56
CA LYS A 347 -22.11 36.03 15.79
C LYS A 347 -21.54 37.40 16.11
N GLU A 348 -21.34 38.26 15.11
CA GLU A 348 -20.85 39.62 15.36
C GLU A 348 -21.92 40.45 16.06
N LYS A 349 -23.19 40.26 15.67
CA LYS A 349 -24.34 40.93 16.30
C LYS A 349 -24.80 40.26 17.59
N MET A 350 -24.62 38.94 17.68
CA MET A 350 -25.08 38.11 18.79
C MET A 350 -23.96 37.17 19.28
N PRO A 351 -23.04 37.67 20.13
CA PRO A 351 -21.95 36.85 20.64
C PRO A 351 -22.45 35.75 21.59
N GLU A 352 -23.53 36.00 22.32
CA GLU A 352 -24.19 35.00 23.18
C GLU A 352 -25.29 34.27 22.40
N MET A 353 -25.03 33.02 22.04
CA MET A 353 -25.99 32.20 21.31
C MET A 353 -27.18 31.83 22.21
N PRO A 354 -28.44 32.00 21.76
CA PRO A 354 -29.59 31.71 22.59
C PRO A 354 -29.81 30.20 22.77
N ALA A 355 -30.61 29.84 23.77
CA ALA A 355 -31.01 28.45 24.00
C ALA A 355 -32.24 28.10 23.18
N VAL A 356 -32.26 26.90 22.58
CA VAL A 356 -33.41 26.36 21.85
C VAL A 356 -34.12 25.28 22.65
N TRP A 357 -35.44 25.36 22.67
CA TRP A 357 -36.34 24.42 23.32
C TRP A 357 -37.37 23.92 22.32
N VAL A 358 -37.79 22.67 22.45
CA VAL A 358 -38.89 22.12 21.65
C VAL A 358 -40.20 22.25 22.42
N VAL A 359 -41.29 22.63 21.75
CA VAL A 359 -42.60 22.77 22.39
C VAL A 359 -43.38 21.47 22.21
N VAL A 360 -43.50 20.71 23.29
CA VAL A 360 -44.28 19.46 23.36
C VAL A 360 -45.43 19.70 24.34
N ASP A 361 -46.67 19.38 23.93
CA ASP A 361 -47.87 19.59 24.75
C ASP A 361 -48.01 21.00 25.34
N LYS A 362 -47.62 22.01 24.54
CA LYS A 362 -47.61 23.44 24.91
C LYS A 362 -46.63 23.79 26.04
N LYS A 363 -45.69 22.91 26.36
CA LYS A 363 -44.61 23.14 27.33
C LYS A 363 -43.25 23.06 26.65
N ASP A 364 -42.33 23.90 27.10
CA ASP A 364 -40.95 23.87 26.63
C ASP A 364 -40.23 22.65 27.22
N SER A 365 -39.62 21.84 26.37
CA SER A 365 -38.83 20.67 26.74
C SER A 365 -37.38 20.85 26.25
N PRO A 366 -36.38 20.43 27.04
CA PRO A 366 -34.98 20.55 26.64
C PRO A 366 -34.69 19.65 25.44
N ILE A 367 -33.79 20.08 24.57
CA ILE A 367 -33.33 19.31 23.42
C ILE A 367 -31.81 19.40 23.32
N ALA A 368 -31.17 18.34 22.84
CA ALA A 368 -29.76 18.39 22.48
C ALA A 368 -29.56 19.42 21.37
N SER A 369 -28.61 20.32 21.58
CA SER A 369 -28.24 21.34 20.62
C SER A 369 -26.73 21.56 20.62
N ARG A 370 -26.21 22.00 19.48
CA ARG A 370 -24.79 22.31 19.28
C ARG A 370 -24.64 23.53 18.39
N ILE A 371 -23.49 24.17 18.46
CA ILE A 371 -23.17 25.35 17.65
C ILE A 371 -22.19 24.93 16.57
N ILE A 372 -22.53 25.18 15.31
CA ILE A 372 -21.67 24.91 14.15
C ILE A 372 -21.55 26.19 13.32
N GLY A 373 -20.37 26.81 13.35
CA GLY A 373 -20.21 28.16 12.78
C GLY A 373 -21.29 29.09 13.35
N ASP A 374 -22.02 29.77 12.48
CA ASP A 374 -23.08 30.73 12.81
C ASP A 374 -24.46 30.08 13.03
N TYR A 375 -24.51 28.76 13.17
CA TYR A 375 -25.76 28.02 13.29
C TYR A 375 -25.87 27.37 14.66
N LEU A 376 -27.00 27.62 15.32
CA LEU A 376 -27.49 26.79 16.41
C LEU A 376 -28.27 25.62 15.80
N VAL A 377 -27.79 24.41 16.04
CA VAL A 377 -28.35 23.17 15.49
C VAL A 377 -29.08 22.43 16.59
N ALA A 378 -30.40 22.25 16.43
CA ALA A 378 -31.23 21.43 17.30
C ALA A 378 -31.35 20.01 16.74
N GLU A 379 -31.17 19.00 17.59
CA GLU A 379 -31.20 17.60 17.20
C GLU A 379 -32.63 17.04 17.01
N THR A 380 -33.49 17.79 16.33
CA THR A 380 -34.88 17.40 16.03
C THR A 380 -35.45 18.21 14.86
N THR A 381 -36.59 17.80 14.30
CA THR A 381 -37.36 18.49 13.24
C THR A 381 -38.80 18.79 13.66
N ALA A 382 -39.00 19.10 14.94
CA ALA A 382 -40.30 19.42 15.51
C ALA A 382 -41.00 20.63 14.84
N ASP A 383 -42.32 20.68 14.96
CA ASP A 383 -43.11 21.76 14.35
C ASP A 383 -43.02 23.09 15.13
N ASN A 384 -42.65 23.06 16.41
CA ASN A 384 -42.71 24.22 17.28
C ASN A 384 -41.46 24.29 18.16
N PHE A 385 -40.81 25.46 18.17
CA PHE A 385 -39.65 25.74 19.01
C PHE A 385 -39.82 27.05 19.77
N THR A 386 -39.16 27.14 20.91
CA THR A 386 -38.98 28.36 21.67
C THR A 386 -37.48 28.66 21.73
N ILE A 387 -37.07 29.81 21.21
CA ILE A 387 -35.70 30.32 21.34
C ILE A 387 -35.70 31.36 22.45
N ARG A 388 -34.75 31.30 23.38
CA ARG A 388 -34.76 32.13 24.58
C ARG A 388 -33.36 32.62 24.98
N ILE A 389 -33.29 33.87 25.43
CA ILE A 389 -32.14 34.45 26.12
C ILE A 389 -32.65 35.36 27.26
N GLY A 390 -32.36 35.01 28.51
CA GLY A 390 -32.94 35.67 29.68
C GLY A 390 -34.48 35.69 29.64
N ASP A 391 -35.07 36.89 29.65
CA ASP A 391 -36.52 37.11 29.55
C ASP A 391 -37.02 37.27 28.11
N ALA A 392 -36.12 37.37 27.13
CA ALA A 392 -36.47 37.50 25.72
C ALA A 392 -36.72 36.11 25.11
N TYR A 393 -37.79 35.99 24.33
CA TYR A 393 -38.14 34.73 23.66
C TYR A 393 -38.71 34.95 22.26
N VAL A 394 -38.48 33.99 21.36
CA VAL A 394 -39.04 33.92 20.01
C VAL A 394 -39.67 32.56 19.83
N CYS A 395 -40.93 32.53 19.38
CA CYS A 395 -41.61 31.29 19.02
C CYS A 395 -41.39 31.02 17.53
N VAL A 396 -40.89 29.84 17.20
CA VAL A 396 -40.72 29.39 15.83
C VAL A 396 -41.72 28.28 15.54
N ARG A 397 -42.44 28.40 14.42
CA ARG A 397 -43.49 27.47 14.03
C ARG A 397 -43.34 27.04 12.60
N LYS A 398 -43.41 25.74 12.35
CA LYS A 398 -43.48 25.18 11.00
C LYS A 398 -44.84 25.49 10.39
N LYS A 399 -44.84 26.08 9.20
CA LYS A 399 -46.03 26.31 8.38
C LYS A 399 -46.44 24.97 7.76
N LYS A 400 -47.67 24.56 8.03
CA LYS A 400 -48.26 23.37 7.42
C LYS A 400 -48.50 23.58 5.92
#